data_AF-A0AAE4A9H9-F1
#
_entry.id   AF-A0AAE4A9H9-F1
#
_cell.length_a   1.000
_cell.length_b   1.000
_cell.length_c   1.000
_cell.angle_alpha   90.00
_cell.angle_beta   90.00
_cell.angle_gamma   90.00
#
_symmetry.space_group_name_H-M   'P 1'
#
loop_
_entity.id
_entity.type
_entity.pdbx_description
1 polymer ?
#
loop_
_entity_poly.entity_id
_entity_poly.type
_entity_poly.pdbx_seq_one_letter_code
_entity_poly.pdbx_strand_id
1 'polypeptide(L)'
;GGGAGSGGGAGAAGGGGAAGELPAGTPRYGFASVDRRGTILWLAIAFSLLVVLLARWRGVLAIVGFAVSLLLVTQFLVPAVGAGAPGFAVAIVGSFAVMFVTVGLTYGLSATSLAAILGIAASLMAAAALGSVAVHAARLDGRANEAAQALTVLGGGISLQGVVLAGLVFSALGVLADQAVTQASAVLALRRANPSMSGRELYLHALSVGRDHLVATTHTLVLVYVGATFPLLLVLNAGGVDGTDALNREDLAEPIIATLVGAIALLISVPLVTALTALIATPAPAGALPADAHHHHHH
;
A
#
# COMPACT_ATOMS: atom_id res chain seq x y z
N GLY A 1 73.13 3.38 12.19
CA GLY A 1 71.87 3.71 12.88
C GLY A 1 70.83 3.97 11.83
N GLY A 2 69.73 3.20 11.83
CA GLY A 2 68.53 3.51 11.04
C GLY A 2 67.90 4.82 11.53
N GLY A 3 66.91 5.41 10.86
CA GLY A 3 66.04 4.98 9.78
C GLY A 3 64.99 6.09 9.62
N ALA A 4 64.42 6.20 8.42
CA ALA A 4 63.57 7.28 7.94
C ALA A 4 62.25 7.49 8.71
N GLY A 5 61.65 8.68 8.53
CA GLY A 5 60.27 8.99 8.93
C GLY A 5 59.84 10.42 8.65
N SER A 6 59.71 10.79 7.37
CA SER A 6 59.09 12.04 6.89
C SER A 6 57.57 11.88 6.71
N GLY A 7 56.80 12.85 7.20
CA GLY A 7 55.40 13.15 6.85
C GLY A 7 54.94 14.29 7.77
N GLY A 8 54.69 15.53 7.32
CA GLY A 8 53.68 15.92 6.33
C GLY A 8 52.29 15.66 6.96
N GLY A 9 51.54 16.59 7.54
CA GLY A 9 51.37 18.00 7.24
C GLY A 9 49.95 18.22 6.69
N ALA A 10 48.96 18.42 7.58
CA ALA A 10 47.64 19.06 7.37
C ALA A 10 46.87 18.92 8.69
N GLY A 11 46.71 19.94 9.52
CA GLY A 11 45.97 21.15 9.19
C GLY A 11 44.77 21.20 10.14
N ALA A 12 45.03 21.45 11.41
CA ALA A 12 44.01 21.70 12.42
C ALA A 12 43.28 23.01 12.07
N ALA A 13 42.11 22.90 11.43
CA ALA A 13 41.18 24.02 11.28
C ALA A 13 40.22 24.04 12.48
N GLY A 14 40.77 24.35 13.66
CA GLY A 14 40.01 24.85 14.80
C GLY A 14 39.59 26.29 14.52
N GLY A 15 38.61 26.47 13.64
CA GLY A 15 38.02 27.77 13.34
C GLY A 15 37.00 28.16 14.41
N GLY A 16 37.50 28.53 15.60
CA GLY A 16 36.76 29.37 16.54
C GLY A 16 36.58 30.76 15.94
N GLY A 17 35.66 30.88 14.97
CA GLY A 17 35.27 32.14 14.39
C GLY A 17 34.51 32.94 15.44
N ALA A 18 35.08 34.07 15.82
CA ALA A 18 34.44 35.08 16.64
C ALA A 18 32.96 35.24 16.24
N ALA A 19 32.07 35.15 17.22
CA ALA A 19 30.70 35.62 17.08
C ALA A 19 30.75 37.15 16.90
N GLY A 20 31.09 37.59 15.69
CA GLY A 20 30.80 38.93 15.25
C GLY A 20 29.29 39.07 15.29
N GLU A 21 28.78 39.92 16.18
CA GLU A 21 27.39 40.36 16.14
C GLU A 21 27.13 40.91 14.74
N LEU A 22 26.48 40.10 13.90
CA LEU A 22 26.03 40.53 12.60
C LEU A 22 25.07 41.71 12.83
N PRO A 23 25.23 42.83 12.12
CA PRO A 23 24.38 44.00 12.33
C PRO A 23 22.90 43.61 12.22
N ALA A 24 22.10 44.08 13.18
CA ALA A 24 20.67 43.81 13.24
C ALA A 24 20.02 44.21 11.89
N GLY A 25 19.58 43.21 11.13
CA GLY A 25 18.98 43.41 9.81
C GLY A 25 19.59 42.62 8.65
N THR A 26 20.70 41.88 8.82
CA THR A 26 21.19 40.98 7.75
C THR A 26 20.28 39.74 7.63
N PRO A 27 19.59 39.53 6.49
CA PRO A 27 18.78 38.33 6.29
C PRO A 27 19.66 37.08 6.36
N ARG A 28 19.31 36.16 7.28
CA ARG A 28 19.93 34.84 7.38
C ARG A 28 19.38 33.96 6.26
N TYR A 29 20.18 33.72 5.23
CA TYR A 29 19.90 32.70 4.22
C TYR A 29 20.49 31.37 4.70
N GLY A 30 19.63 30.36 4.83
CA GLY A 30 20.02 28.98 5.12
C GLY A 30 19.68 28.08 3.94
N PHE A 31 20.49 27.03 3.73
CA PHE A 31 20.14 26.00 2.77
C PHE A 31 18.91 25.22 3.29
N ALA A 32 17.81 25.24 2.53
CA ALA A 32 16.60 24.48 2.89
C ALA A 32 16.66 23.05 2.32
N SER A 33 16.68 22.89 1.00
CA SER A 33 16.91 21.61 0.31
C SER A 33 17.07 21.82 -1.21
N VAL A 34 17.47 20.77 -1.93
CA VAL A 34 17.47 20.75 -3.41
C VAL A 34 16.05 20.53 -3.94
N ASP A 35 15.69 21.23 -5.01
CA ASP A 35 14.41 21.02 -5.72
C ASP A 35 14.41 19.64 -6.42
N ARG A 36 13.38 18.85 -6.13
CA ARG A 36 13.17 17.49 -6.67
C ARG A 36 11.99 17.41 -7.62
N ARG A 37 11.26 18.50 -7.84
CA ARG A 37 10.01 18.54 -8.63
C ARG A 37 10.23 18.07 -10.06
N GLY A 38 11.33 18.51 -10.71
CA GLY A 38 11.69 18.07 -12.05
C GLY A 38 11.88 16.56 -12.15
N THR A 39 12.60 15.97 -11.18
CA THR A 39 12.85 14.53 -11.12
C THR A 39 11.57 13.72 -10.95
N ILE A 40 10.71 14.15 -10.01
CA ILE A 40 9.43 13.50 -9.76
C ILE A 40 8.53 13.59 -10.99
N LEU A 41 8.50 14.75 -11.67
CA LEU A 41 7.65 14.97 -12.83
C LEU A 41 8.01 14.06 -14.00
N TRP A 42 9.28 13.95 -14.38
CA TRP A 42 9.65 13.09 -15.52
C TRP A 42 9.43 11.61 -15.21
N LEU A 43 9.66 11.16 -13.97
CA LEU A 43 9.36 9.79 -13.54
C LEU A 43 7.86 9.51 -13.60
N ALA A 44 7.03 10.45 -13.11
CA ALA A 44 5.58 10.32 -13.17
C ALA A 44 5.06 10.27 -14.62
N ILE A 45 5.62 11.08 -15.53
CA ILE A 45 5.30 11.05 -16.96
C ILE A 45 5.72 9.71 -17.57
N ALA A 46 6.95 9.26 -17.33
CA ALA A 46 7.45 7.99 -17.86
C ALA A 46 6.61 6.80 -17.39
N PHE A 47 6.29 6.75 -16.09
CA PHE A 47 5.39 5.74 -15.53
C PHE A 47 4.00 5.77 -16.18
N SER A 48 3.40 6.96 -16.28
CA SER A 48 2.07 7.13 -16.88
C SER A 48 2.04 6.69 -18.35
N LEU A 49 3.06 7.06 -19.13
CA LEU A 49 3.18 6.66 -20.54
C LEU A 49 3.31 5.14 -20.67
N LEU A 50 4.13 4.49 -19.85
CA LEU A 50 4.28 3.04 -19.86
C LEU A 50 2.98 2.33 -19.49
N VAL A 51 2.27 2.80 -18.47
CA VAL A 51 0.97 2.25 -18.06
C VAL A 51 -0.05 2.39 -19.19
N VAL A 52 -0.14 3.55 -19.85
CA VAL A 52 -1.05 3.74 -20.99
C VAL A 52 -0.63 2.89 -22.18
N LEU A 53 0.67 2.73 -22.44
CA LEU A 53 1.18 1.91 -23.54
C LEU A 53 0.84 0.43 -23.35
N LEU A 54 1.03 -0.11 -22.14
CA LEU A 54 0.82 -1.54 -21.83
C LEU A 54 -0.66 -1.86 -21.57
N ALA A 55 -1.37 -1.02 -20.80
CA ALA A 55 -2.75 -1.28 -20.38
C ALA A 55 -3.80 -0.52 -21.22
N ARG A 56 -3.38 0.28 -22.20
CA ARG A 56 -4.25 1.01 -23.15
C ARG A 56 -5.27 1.89 -22.40
N TRP A 57 -6.54 1.82 -22.77
CA TRP A 57 -7.62 2.56 -22.12
C TRP A 57 -7.77 2.25 -20.62
N ARG A 58 -7.54 0.98 -20.23
CA ARG A 58 -7.56 0.60 -18.81
C ARG A 58 -6.41 1.25 -18.04
N GLY A 59 -5.28 1.48 -18.69
CA GLY A 59 -4.16 2.24 -18.13
C GLY A 59 -4.52 3.69 -17.81
N VAL A 60 -5.24 4.36 -18.71
CA VAL A 60 -5.74 5.72 -18.47
C VAL A 60 -6.68 5.75 -17.26
N LEU A 61 -7.64 4.82 -17.19
CA LEU A 61 -8.57 4.71 -16.07
C LEU A 61 -7.86 4.42 -14.74
N ALA A 62 -6.83 3.58 -14.75
CA ALA A 62 -6.02 3.29 -13.57
C ALA A 62 -5.28 4.53 -13.07
N ILE A 63 -4.69 5.34 -13.96
CA ILE A 63 -4.02 6.60 -13.59
C ILE A 63 -5.02 7.60 -13.00
N VAL A 64 -6.21 7.74 -13.61
CA VAL A 64 -7.26 8.61 -13.07
C VAL A 64 -7.72 8.10 -11.70
N GLY A 65 -7.92 6.78 -11.54
CA GLY A 65 -8.28 6.17 -10.27
C GLY A 65 -7.24 6.42 -9.17
N PHE A 66 -5.95 6.32 -9.51
CA PHE A 66 -4.84 6.66 -8.62
C PHE A 66 -4.86 8.15 -8.22
N ALA A 67 -5.05 9.05 -9.19
CA ALA A 67 -5.13 10.49 -8.93
C ALA A 67 -6.31 10.85 -8.02
N VAL A 68 -7.49 10.25 -8.25
CA VAL A 68 -8.66 10.46 -7.38
C VAL A 68 -8.43 9.87 -5.99
N SER A 69 -7.73 8.74 -5.88
CA SER A 69 -7.35 8.17 -4.57
C SER A 69 -6.45 9.12 -3.79
N LEU A 70 -5.45 9.71 -4.45
CA LEU A 70 -4.59 10.71 -3.85
C LEU A 70 -5.37 11.96 -3.44
N LEU A 71 -6.34 12.38 -4.25
CA LEU A 71 -7.22 13.50 -3.93
C LEU A 71 -8.11 13.20 -2.71
N LEU A 72 -8.67 12.00 -2.60
CA LEU A 72 -9.41 11.58 -1.41
C LEU A 72 -8.53 11.57 -0.16
N VAL A 73 -7.29 11.07 -0.26
CA VAL A 73 -6.37 11.10 0.88
C VAL A 73 -6.03 12.53 1.29
N THR A 74 -5.65 13.38 0.33
CA THR A 74 -5.14 14.74 0.61
C THR A 74 -6.21 15.77 0.91
N GLN A 75 -7.41 15.62 0.34
CA GLN A 75 -8.51 16.59 0.49
C GLN A 75 -9.61 16.13 1.44
N PHE A 76 -9.71 14.84 1.74
CA PHE A 76 -10.70 14.32 2.70
C PHE A 76 -10.03 13.72 3.94
N LEU A 77 -9.17 12.71 3.78
CA LEU A 77 -8.62 11.98 4.93
C LEU A 77 -7.69 12.85 5.80
N VAL A 78 -6.69 13.50 5.20
CA VAL A 78 -5.75 14.37 5.92
C VAL A 78 -6.45 15.54 6.60
N PRO A 79 -7.32 16.32 5.93
CA PRO A 79 -8.03 17.42 6.58
C PRO A 79 -9.00 16.95 7.68
N ALA A 80 -9.70 15.83 7.49
CA ALA A 80 -10.62 15.30 8.51
C ALA A 80 -9.87 14.88 9.79
N VAL A 81 -8.77 14.14 9.65
CA VAL A 81 -7.93 13.77 10.80
C VAL A 81 -7.28 15.01 11.42
N GLY A 82 -6.82 15.94 10.59
CA GLY A 82 -6.26 17.22 11.04
C GLY A 82 -7.25 18.10 11.83
N ALA A 83 -8.54 17.98 11.54
CA ALA A 83 -9.62 18.64 12.28
C ALA A 83 -10.03 17.91 13.58
N GLY A 84 -9.30 16.85 13.97
CA GLY A 84 -9.54 16.10 15.20
C GLY A 84 -10.57 14.97 15.07
N ALA A 85 -11.01 14.63 13.85
CA ALA A 85 -11.89 13.47 13.65
C ALA A 85 -11.17 12.16 14.01
N PRO A 86 -11.90 11.13 14.48
CA PRO A 86 -11.31 9.85 14.86
C PRO A 86 -10.66 9.16 13.65
N GLY A 87 -9.33 9.07 13.65
CA GLY A 87 -8.54 8.56 12.52
C GLY A 87 -8.97 7.19 12.01
N PHE A 88 -9.30 6.26 12.92
CA PHE A 88 -9.79 4.94 12.56
C PHE A 88 -11.08 4.97 11.72
N ALA A 89 -12.06 5.78 12.12
CA ALA A 89 -13.33 5.88 11.38
C ALA A 89 -13.14 6.58 10.03
N VAL A 90 -12.35 7.65 10.00
CA VAL A 90 -12.01 8.36 8.76
C VAL A 90 -11.30 7.44 7.78
N ALA A 91 -10.40 6.58 8.26
CA ALA A 91 -9.70 5.61 7.42
C ALA A 91 -10.64 4.56 6.84
N ILE A 92 -11.59 4.03 7.61
CA ILE A 92 -12.58 3.07 7.09
C ILE A 92 -13.42 3.73 5.99
N VAL A 93 -13.97 4.92 6.25
CA VAL A 93 -14.79 5.65 5.28
C VAL A 93 -13.97 6.02 4.04
N GLY A 94 -12.77 6.54 4.23
CA GLY A 94 -11.85 6.90 3.14
C GLY A 94 -11.44 5.69 2.31
N SER A 95 -11.17 4.55 2.94
CA SER A 95 -10.83 3.32 2.24
C SER A 95 -11.99 2.78 1.41
N PHE A 96 -13.23 2.83 1.93
CA PHE A 96 -14.40 2.49 1.14
C PHE A 96 -14.59 3.45 -0.04
N ALA A 97 -14.44 4.75 0.17
CA ALA A 97 -14.54 5.75 -0.90
C ALA A 97 -13.51 5.48 -2.00
N VAL A 98 -12.25 5.25 -1.63
CA VAL A 98 -11.16 4.89 -2.57
C VAL A 98 -11.49 3.60 -3.31
N MET A 99 -11.92 2.55 -2.60
CA MET A 99 -12.30 1.27 -3.20
C MET A 99 -13.42 1.42 -4.23
N PHE A 100 -14.53 2.08 -3.87
CA PHE A 100 -15.68 2.26 -4.77
C PHE A 100 -15.30 3.04 -6.03
N VAL A 101 -14.53 4.12 -5.87
CA VAL A 101 -14.10 4.94 -7.00
C VAL A 101 -13.13 4.17 -7.90
N THR A 102 -12.09 3.56 -7.33
CA THR A 102 -11.05 2.90 -8.11
C THR A 102 -11.56 1.66 -8.83
N VAL A 103 -12.28 0.79 -8.14
CA VAL A 103 -12.84 -0.43 -8.73
C VAL A 103 -13.93 -0.08 -9.74
N GLY A 104 -14.83 0.85 -9.39
CA GLY A 104 -15.90 1.30 -10.28
C GLY A 104 -15.38 1.96 -11.56
N LEU A 105 -14.35 2.81 -11.45
CA LEU A 105 -13.75 3.49 -12.60
C LEU A 105 -12.97 2.53 -13.51
N THR A 106 -12.19 1.62 -12.93
CA THR A 106 -11.26 0.78 -13.69
C THR A 106 -11.95 -0.41 -14.34
N TYR A 107 -12.94 -1.01 -13.66
CA TYR A 107 -13.58 -2.26 -14.09
C TYR A 107 -15.05 -2.10 -14.44
N GLY A 108 -15.65 -0.94 -14.16
CA GLY A 108 -17.08 -0.70 -14.35
C GLY A 108 -17.95 -1.42 -13.31
N LEU A 109 -19.26 -1.26 -13.44
CA LEU A 109 -20.25 -1.99 -12.63
C LEU A 109 -20.56 -3.32 -13.32
N SER A 110 -20.02 -4.40 -12.77
CA SER A 110 -20.24 -5.77 -13.21
C SER A 110 -20.45 -6.65 -11.98
N ALA A 111 -21.00 -7.84 -12.19
CA ALA A 111 -21.17 -8.81 -11.12
C ALA A 111 -19.81 -9.19 -10.49
N THR A 112 -18.73 -9.12 -11.26
CA THR A 112 -17.34 -9.34 -10.84
C THR A 112 -16.81 -8.20 -9.97
N SER A 113 -16.99 -6.95 -10.39
CA SER A 113 -16.55 -5.82 -9.58
C SER A 113 -17.33 -5.75 -8.28
N LEU A 114 -18.61 -6.16 -8.28
CA LEU A 114 -19.39 -6.32 -7.04
C LEU A 114 -18.82 -7.41 -6.13
N ALA A 115 -18.46 -8.58 -6.66
CA ALA A 115 -17.81 -9.64 -5.88
C ALA A 115 -16.47 -9.18 -5.27
N ALA A 116 -15.67 -8.45 -6.06
CA ALA A 116 -14.41 -7.87 -5.58
C ALA A 116 -14.65 -6.80 -4.50
N ILE A 117 -15.60 -5.88 -4.71
CA ILE A 117 -15.97 -4.84 -3.73
C ILE A 117 -16.42 -5.46 -2.41
N LEU A 118 -17.35 -6.41 -2.44
CA LEU A 118 -17.81 -7.11 -1.24
C LEU A 118 -16.66 -7.87 -0.56
N GLY A 119 -15.77 -8.44 -1.36
CA GLY A 119 -14.63 -9.17 -0.87
C GLY A 119 -13.59 -8.31 -0.16
N ILE A 120 -13.26 -7.16 -0.77
CA ILE A 120 -12.41 -6.13 -0.17
C ILE A 120 -13.08 -5.59 1.09
N ALA A 121 -14.38 -5.29 1.04
CA ALA A 121 -15.09 -4.74 2.18
C ALA A 121 -15.05 -5.66 3.40
N ALA A 122 -15.38 -6.95 3.23
CA ALA A 122 -15.36 -7.90 4.33
C ALA A 122 -13.94 -8.14 4.88
N SER A 123 -12.94 -8.28 4.00
CA SER A 123 -11.55 -8.50 4.42
C SER A 123 -10.91 -7.26 5.04
N LEU A 124 -11.26 -6.06 4.57
CA LEU A 124 -10.84 -4.79 5.15
C LEU A 124 -11.43 -4.59 6.55
N MET A 125 -12.71 -4.93 6.74
CA MET A 125 -13.32 -4.89 8.08
C MET A 125 -12.67 -5.89 9.04
N ALA A 126 -12.32 -7.09 8.56
CA ALA A 126 -11.54 -8.03 9.34
C ALA A 126 -10.14 -7.49 9.68
N ALA A 127 -9.47 -6.82 8.74
CA ALA A 127 -8.19 -6.15 8.95
C ALA A 127 -8.30 -5.01 9.99
N ALA A 128 -9.35 -4.19 9.89
CA ALA A 128 -9.60 -3.09 10.81
C ALA A 128 -9.89 -3.60 12.24
N ALA A 129 -10.70 -4.66 12.37
CA ALA A 129 -10.98 -5.30 13.65
C ALA A 129 -9.70 -5.91 14.25
N LEU A 130 -8.98 -6.71 13.47
CA LEU A 130 -7.73 -7.34 13.92
C LEU A 130 -6.65 -6.30 14.26
N GLY A 131 -6.51 -5.27 13.44
CA GLY A 131 -5.59 -4.15 13.67
C GLY A 131 -5.94 -3.40 14.95
N SER A 132 -7.22 -3.17 15.22
CA SER A 132 -7.65 -2.59 16.50
C SER A 132 -7.23 -3.44 17.68
N VAL A 133 -7.46 -4.75 17.64
CA VAL A 133 -7.05 -5.67 18.72
C VAL A 133 -5.53 -5.69 18.87
N ALA A 134 -4.79 -5.78 17.76
CA ALA A 134 -3.33 -5.87 17.77
C ALA A 134 -2.68 -4.59 18.32
N VAL A 135 -3.15 -3.41 17.91
CA VAL A 135 -2.67 -2.11 18.41
C VAL A 135 -2.88 -1.99 19.91
N HIS A 136 -4.06 -2.37 20.43
CA HIS A 136 -4.32 -2.32 21.87
C HIS A 136 -3.52 -3.38 22.64
N ALA A 137 -3.41 -4.59 22.11
CA ALA A 137 -2.68 -5.69 22.74
C ALA A 137 -1.17 -5.41 22.82
N ALA A 138 -0.60 -4.84 21.77
CA ALA A 138 0.81 -4.44 21.71
C ALA A 138 1.09 -3.07 22.36
N ARG A 139 0.04 -2.38 22.84
CA ARG A 139 0.13 -1.04 23.47
C ARG A 139 0.83 -0.01 22.58
N LEU A 140 0.56 -0.06 21.27
CA LEU A 140 1.06 0.94 20.34
C LEU A 140 0.28 2.23 20.58
N ASP A 141 0.97 3.28 21.01
CA ASP A 141 0.38 4.59 21.30
C ASP A 141 0.70 5.61 20.21
N GLY A 142 1.55 5.25 19.25
CA GLY A 142 1.92 6.04 18.07
C GLY A 142 2.97 7.11 18.36
N ARG A 143 3.64 7.05 19.52
CA ARG A 143 4.64 8.06 19.91
C ARG A 143 6.01 7.77 19.32
N ALA A 144 6.32 6.53 18.94
CA ALA A 144 7.61 6.21 18.32
C ALA A 144 7.86 6.95 16.99
N ASN A 145 6.82 7.39 16.31
CA ASN A 145 6.95 8.13 15.05
C ASN A 145 7.15 9.64 15.29
N GLU A 146 8.32 10.16 14.93
CA GLU A 146 8.66 11.59 15.08
C GLU A 146 7.68 12.52 14.35
N ALA A 147 7.19 12.13 13.16
CA ALA A 147 6.21 12.91 12.42
C ALA A 147 4.84 12.93 13.14
N ALA A 148 4.47 11.82 13.79
CA ALA A 148 3.27 11.75 14.61
C ALA A 148 3.42 12.60 15.89
N GLN A 149 4.59 12.61 16.52
CA GLN A 149 4.87 13.49 17.67
C GLN A 149 4.76 14.97 17.30
N ALA A 150 5.19 15.36 16.11
CA ALA A 150 5.05 16.74 15.62
C ALA A 150 3.58 17.19 15.57
N LEU A 151 2.63 16.29 15.27
CA LEU A 151 1.19 16.59 15.31
C LEU A 151 0.70 16.96 16.70
N THR A 152 1.32 16.42 17.76
CA THR A 152 0.98 16.77 19.14
C THR A 152 1.43 18.20 19.48
N VAL A 153 2.59 18.61 18.95
CA VAL A 153 3.17 19.94 19.18
C VAL A 153 2.44 21.03 18.39
N LEU A 154 2.02 20.72 17.15
CA LEU A 154 1.36 21.67 16.26
C LEU A 154 -0.11 21.96 16.63
N GLY A 155 -0.66 21.25 17.63
CA GLY A 155 -2.01 21.45 18.14
C GLY A 155 -3.08 20.78 17.27
N GLY A 156 -3.97 20.00 17.89
CA GLY A 156 -5.10 19.41 17.15
C GLY A 156 -5.93 18.32 17.83
N GLY A 157 -5.62 17.91 19.07
CA GLY A 157 -6.37 16.81 19.72
C GLY A 157 -6.35 15.49 18.93
N ILE A 158 -5.37 15.33 18.04
CA ILE A 158 -5.24 14.18 17.15
C ILE A 158 -4.80 12.98 17.98
N SER A 159 -5.58 11.90 17.92
CA SER A 159 -5.17 10.63 18.50
C SER A 159 -4.04 10.01 17.68
N LEU A 160 -2.82 9.94 18.24
CA LEU A 160 -1.68 9.31 17.58
C LEU A 160 -1.95 7.82 17.31
N GLN A 161 -2.49 7.11 18.29
CA GLN A 161 -2.96 5.74 18.11
C GLN A 161 -4.04 5.63 17.01
N GLY A 162 -4.92 6.63 16.88
CA GLY A 162 -5.88 6.72 15.78
C GLY A 162 -5.22 6.90 14.41
N VAL A 163 -4.07 7.57 14.34
CA VAL A 163 -3.24 7.72 13.13
C VAL A 163 -2.57 6.40 12.77
N VAL A 164 -2.05 5.65 13.77
CA VAL A 164 -1.51 4.29 13.59
C VAL A 164 -2.57 3.38 12.98
N LEU A 165 -3.77 3.35 13.58
CA LEU A 165 -4.89 2.56 13.07
C LEU A 165 -5.31 2.98 11.66
N ALA A 166 -5.32 4.29 11.38
CA ALA A 166 -5.64 4.80 10.05
C ALA A 166 -4.62 4.32 8.99
N GLY A 167 -3.33 4.41 9.32
CA GLY A 167 -2.24 3.93 8.45
C GLY A 167 -2.34 2.43 8.18
N LEU A 168 -2.64 1.63 9.21
CA LEU A 168 -2.85 0.19 9.07
C LEU A 168 -4.02 -0.13 8.14
N VAL A 169 -5.18 0.51 8.33
CA VAL A 169 -6.37 0.29 7.50
C VAL A 169 -6.11 0.70 6.05
N PHE A 170 -5.44 1.83 5.81
CA PHE A 170 -5.14 2.29 4.45
C PHE A 170 -4.09 1.42 3.76
N SER A 171 -3.08 0.95 4.49
CA SER A 171 -2.11 -0.03 4.02
C SER A 171 -2.79 -1.35 3.61
N ALA A 172 -3.69 -1.86 4.46
CA ALA A 172 -4.45 -3.07 4.15
C ALA A 172 -5.31 -2.91 2.88
N LEU A 173 -6.00 -1.78 2.71
CA LEU A 173 -6.78 -1.52 1.49
C LEU A 173 -5.94 -1.64 0.22
N GLY A 174 -4.75 -1.03 0.19
CA GLY A 174 -3.92 -0.99 -1.01
C GLY A 174 -3.61 -2.39 -1.54
N VAL A 175 -3.27 -3.31 -0.64
CA VAL A 175 -2.94 -4.68 -0.99
C VAL A 175 -4.20 -5.52 -1.27
N LEU A 176 -5.27 -5.31 -0.51
CA LEU A 176 -6.54 -6.03 -0.69
C LEU A 176 -7.21 -5.68 -2.02
N ALA A 177 -7.16 -4.42 -2.44
CA ALA A 177 -7.81 -3.96 -3.66
C ALA A 177 -7.22 -4.60 -4.91
N ASP A 178 -5.88 -4.63 -5.02
CA ASP A 178 -5.19 -5.29 -6.14
C ASP A 178 -5.45 -6.80 -6.14
N GLN A 179 -5.31 -7.43 -4.97
CA GLN A 179 -5.49 -8.87 -4.83
C GLN A 179 -6.90 -9.31 -5.19
N ALA A 180 -7.93 -8.64 -4.66
CA ALA A 180 -9.31 -9.05 -4.86
C ALA A 180 -9.72 -8.98 -6.34
N VAL A 181 -9.32 -7.93 -7.06
CA VAL A 181 -9.68 -7.83 -8.47
C VAL A 181 -8.93 -8.85 -9.32
N THR A 182 -7.65 -9.08 -9.03
CA THR A 182 -6.85 -10.12 -9.69
C THR A 182 -7.46 -11.51 -9.46
N GLN A 183 -7.87 -11.82 -8.23
CA GLN A 183 -8.54 -13.09 -7.90
C GLN A 183 -9.89 -13.24 -8.61
N ALA A 184 -10.74 -12.22 -8.57
CA ALA A 184 -12.03 -12.27 -9.27
C ALA A 184 -11.84 -12.46 -10.78
N SER A 185 -10.82 -11.83 -11.36
CA SER A 185 -10.45 -12.00 -12.78
C SER A 185 -9.97 -13.42 -13.09
N ALA A 186 -9.19 -14.04 -12.20
CA ALA A 186 -8.74 -15.42 -12.34
C ALA A 186 -9.91 -16.41 -12.32
N VAL A 187 -10.86 -16.25 -11.38
CA VAL A 187 -12.10 -17.05 -11.34
C VAL A 187 -12.86 -16.93 -12.66
N LEU A 188 -13.04 -15.72 -13.18
CA LEU A 188 -13.72 -15.53 -14.45
C LEU A 188 -12.97 -16.09 -15.65
N ALA A 189 -11.64 -16.02 -15.67
CA ALA A 189 -10.84 -16.62 -16.73
C ALA A 189 -11.05 -18.14 -16.76
N LEU A 190 -11.05 -18.79 -15.59
CA LEU A 190 -11.32 -20.22 -15.47
C LEU A 190 -12.76 -20.57 -15.89
N ARG A 191 -13.77 -19.80 -15.48
CA ARG A 191 -15.17 -19.99 -15.92
C ARG A 191 -15.32 -19.83 -17.43
N ARG A 192 -14.64 -18.86 -18.05
CA ARG A 192 -14.67 -18.67 -19.51
C ARG A 192 -13.96 -19.79 -20.26
N ALA A 193 -12.87 -20.31 -19.70
CA ALA A 193 -12.14 -21.43 -20.28
C ALA A 193 -12.93 -22.75 -20.22
N ASN A 194 -13.69 -22.96 -19.14
CA ASN A 194 -14.57 -24.13 -19.00
C ASN A 194 -15.94 -23.75 -18.41
N PRO A 195 -16.92 -23.41 -19.27
CA PRO A 195 -18.26 -23.01 -18.82
C PRO A 195 -19.03 -24.08 -18.06
N SER A 196 -18.78 -25.37 -18.35
CA SER A 196 -19.49 -26.51 -17.72
C SER A 196 -18.93 -26.94 -16.37
N MET A 197 -17.78 -26.38 -15.96
CA MET A 197 -17.15 -26.67 -14.67
C MET A 197 -18.11 -26.41 -13.50
N SER A 198 -18.19 -27.32 -12.54
CA SER A 198 -19.05 -27.11 -11.37
C SER A 198 -18.56 -25.93 -10.53
N GLY A 199 -19.46 -25.29 -9.76
CA GLY A 199 -19.06 -24.19 -8.86
C GLY A 199 -17.99 -24.59 -7.85
N ARG A 200 -18.00 -25.84 -7.38
CA ARG A 200 -17.00 -26.39 -6.47
C ARG A 200 -15.64 -26.54 -7.14
N GLU A 201 -15.59 -27.09 -8.35
CA GLU A 201 -14.34 -27.21 -9.12
C GLU A 201 -13.77 -25.83 -9.45
N LEU A 202 -14.62 -24.90 -9.87
CA LEU A 202 -14.22 -23.52 -10.13
C LEU A 202 -13.58 -22.88 -8.90
N TYR A 203 -14.22 -23.02 -7.73
CA TYR A 203 -13.68 -22.53 -6.47
C TYR A 203 -12.32 -23.16 -6.14
N LEU A 204 -12.19 -24.48 -6.23
CA LEU A 204 -10.95 -25.17 -5.86
C LEU A 204 -9.78 -24.82 -6.81
N HIS A 205 -10.03 -24.74 -8.11
CA HIS A 205 -9.01 -24.37 -9.10
C HIS A 205 -8.64 -22.89 -9.02
N ALA A 206 -9.60 -21.99 -8.79
CA ALA A 206 -9.28 -20.58 -8.58
C ALA A 206 -8.53 -20.38 -7.25
N LEU A 207 -8.90 -21.11 -6.20
CA LEU A 207 -8.22 -21.03 -4.91
C LEU A 207 -6.78 -21.51 -4.99
N SER A 208 -6.45 -22.52 -5.82
CA SER A 208 -5.05 -22.92 -6.01
C SER A 208 -4.22 -21.80 -6.65
N VAL A 209 -4.75 -21.12 -7.68
CA VAL A 209 -4.10 -19.93 -8.27
C VAL A 209 -3.94 -18.81 -7.22
N GLY A 210 -4.97 -18.61 -6.41
CA GLY A 210 -4.94 -17.62 -5.32
C GLY A 210 -3.87 -17.93 -4.28
N ARG A 211 -3.67 -19.20 -3.91
CA ARG A 211 -2.62 -19.62 -2.97
C ARG A 211 -1.22 -19.35 -3.50
N ASP A 212 -0.96 -19.64 -4.77
CA ASP A 212 0.34 -19.37 -5.38
C ASP A 212 0.66 -17.87 -5.35
N HIS A 213 -0.34 -17.03 -5.64
CA HIS A 213 -0.16 -15.59 -5.60
C HIS A 213 -0.06 -15.03 -4.17
N LEU A 214 -0.75 -15.63 -3.19
CA LEU A 214 -0.64 -15.27 -1.77
C LEU A 214 0.78 -15.45 -1.22
N VAL A 215 1.44 -16.54 -1.57
CA VAL A 215 2.83 -16.80 -1.15
C VAL A 215 3.76 -15.70 -1.70
N ALA A 216 3.62 -15.36 -2.98
CA ALA A 216 4.43 -14.33 -3.62
C ALA A 216 4.17 -12.92 -3.05
N THR A 217 2.90 -12.55 -2.85
CA THR A 217 2.51 -11.23 -2.32
C THR A 217 2.95 -11.06 -0.87
N THR A 218 2.81 -12.08 -0.03
CA THR A 218 3.27 -12.05 1.37
C THR A 218 4.77 -11.77 1.44
N HIS A 219 5.57 -12.46 0.61
CA HIS A 219 7.01 -12.24 0.55
C HIS A 219 7.36 -10.80 0.14
N THR A 220 6.61 -10.27 -0.81
CA THR A 220 6.78 -8.90 -1.30
C THR A 220 6.44 -7.87 -0.22
N LEU A 221 5.37 -8.07 0.56
CA LEU A 221 5.01 -7.17 1.67
C LEU A 221 6.12 -7.08 2.71
N VAL A 222 6.67 -8.23 3.10
CA VAL A 222 7.80 -8.29 4.04
C VAL A 222 9.01 -7.54 3.48
N LEU A 223 9.34 -7.75 2.21
CA LEU A 223 10.51 -7.10 1.59
C LEU A 223 10.32 -5.59 1.42
N VAL A 224 9.12 -5.13 1.04
CA VAL A 224 8.78 -3.70 0.97
C VAL A 224 8.96 -3.05 2.34
N TYR A 225 8.52 -3.72 3.40
CA TYR A 225 8.70 -3.23 4.76
C TYR A 225 10.17 -3.18 5.18
N VAL A 226 10.91 -4.29 5.00
CA VAL A 226 12.35 -4.34 5.30
C VAL A 226 13.09 -3.23 4.54
N GLY A 227 12.72 -2.99 3.28
CA GLY A 227 13.27 -1.89 2.48
C GLY A 227 12.97 -0.50 3.06
N ALA A 228 11.72 -0.26 3.48
CA ALA A 228 11.31 1.01 4.09
C ALA A 228 12.00 1.29 5.43
N THR A 229 12.25 0.25 6.21
CA THR A 229 12.83 0.35 7.56
C THR A 229 14.33 0.05 7.60
N PHE A 230 14.94 -0.15 6.43
CA PHE A 230 16.36 -0.47 6.32
C PHE A 230 17.28 0.53 7.05
N PRO A 231 17.08 1.86 6.95
CA PRO A 231 17.91 2.81 7.70
C PRO A 231 17.80 2.64 9.21
N LEU A 232 16.59 2.37 9.74
CA LEU A 232 16.40 2.12 11.17
C LEU A 232 17.13 0.84 11.60
N LEU A 233 17.05 -0.23 10.80
CA LEU A 233 17.78 -1.47 11.07
C LEU A 233 19.30 -1.23 11.16
N LEU A 234 19.86 -0.37 10.31
CA LEU A 234 21.28 0.01 10.38
C LEU A 234 21.61 0.79 11.65
N VAL A 235 20.74 1.72 12.08
CA VAL A 235 20.94 2.48 13.32
C VAL A 235 20.93 1.55 14.54
N LEU A 236 19.98 0.61 14.60
CA LEU A 236 19.89 -0.36 15.70
C LEU A 236 21.11 -1.30 15.71
N ASN A 237 21.55 -1.76 14.54
CA ASN A 237 22.74 -2.58 14.42
C ASN A 237 24.02 -1.84 14.85
N ALA A 238 24.21 -0.60 14.37
CA ALA A 238 25.36 0.22 14.74
C ALA A 238 25.36 0.61 16.23
N GLY A 239 24.17 0.76 16.82
CA GLY A 239 23.99 0.98 18.25
C GLY A 239 24.18 -0.27 19.12
N GLY A 240 24.44 -1.44 18.53
CA GLY A 240 24.62 -2.70 19.25
C GLY A 240 23.34 -3.22 19.92
N VAL A 241 22.17 -2.83 19.42
CA VAL A 241 20.87 -3.28 19.96
C VAL A 241 20.66 -4.75 19.57
N ASP A 242 20.33 -5.59 20.55
CA ASP A 242 20.00 -6.99 20.29
C ASP A 242 18.75 -7.12 19.39
N GLY A 243 18.70 -8.18 18.57
CA GLY A 243 17.59 -8.38 17.64
C GLY A 243 16.23 -8.52 18.33
N THR A 244 16.18 -9.13 19.51
CA THR A 244 14.93 -9.29 20.28
C THR A 244 14.47 -7.97 20.90
N ASP A 245 15.41 -7.18 21.42
CA ASP A 245 15.12 -5.83 21.92
C ASP A 245 14.69 -4.89 20.79
N ALA A 246 15.32 -5.01 19.61
CA ALA A 246 14.94 -4.27 18.40
C ALA A 246 13.48 -4.56 18.00
N LEU A 247 13.06 -5.83 18.01
CA LEU A 247 11.67 -6.23 17.73
C LEU A 247 10.66 -5.69 18.74
N ASN A 248 11.09 -5.40 19.96
CA ASN A 248 10.24 -4.87 21.02
C ASN A 248 10.12 -3.33 20.97
N ARG A 249 10.91 -2.64 20.13
CA ARG A 249 10.77 -1.19 19.96
C ARG A 249 9.57 -0.88 19.09
N GLU A 250 8.75 0.08 19.51
CA GLU A 250 7.52 0.45 18.81
C GLU A 250 7.78 0.93 17.36
N ASP A 251 8.89 1.65 17.10
CA ASP A 251 9.31 2.09 15.76
C ASP A 251 9.53 0.93 14.77
N LEU A 252 9.83 -0.27 15.28
CA LEU A 252 9.96 -1.50 14.49
C LEU A 252 8.73 -2.41 14.61
N ALA A 253 8.10 -2.49 15.78
CA ALA A 253 6.97 -3.36 16.07
C ALA A 253 5.69 -2.91 15.37
N GLU A 254 5.40 -1.60 15.35
CA GLU A 254 4.17 -1.06 14.76
C GLU A 254 4.04 -1.46 13.27
N PRO A 255 5.04 -1.22 12.40
CA PRO A 255 4.93 -1.62 11.01
C PRO A 255 4.95 -3.15 10.78
N ILE A 256 5.63 -3.92 11.64
CA ILE A 256 5.60 -5.40 11.59
C ILE A 256 4.18 -5.88 11.85
N ILE A 257 3.54 -5.36 12.90
CA ILE A 257 2.15 -5.66 13.24
C ILE A 257 1.22 -5.27 12.08
N ALA A 258 1.39 -4.07 11.50
CA ALA A 258 0.60 -3.66 10.33
C ALA A 258 0.77 -4.61 9.14
N THR A 259 2.00 -5.07 8.88
CA THR A 259 2.31 -6.03 7.82
C THR A 259 1.66 -7.40 8.07
N LEU A 260 1.73 -7.89 9.31
CA LEU A 260 1.09 -9.16 9.71
C LEU A 260 -0.43 -9.08 9.60
N VAL A 261 -1.04 -7.99 10.06
CA VAL A 261 -2.48 -7.77 9.94
C VAL A 261 -2.91 -7.71 8.47
N GLY A 262 -2.14 -7.00 7.63
CA GLY A 262 -2.37 -6.98 6.17
C GLY A 262 -2.27 -8.36 5.53
N ALA A 263 -1.25 -9.15 5.89
CA ALA A 263 -1.08 -10.52 5.38
C ALA A 263 -2.22 -11.44 5.82
N ILE A 264 -2.67 -11.36 7.08
CA ILE A 264 -3.83 -12.12 7.57
C ILE A 264 -5.10 -11.71 6.81
N ALA A 265 -5.29 -10.42 6.56
CA ALA A 265 -6.41 -9.92 5.77
C ALA A 265 -6.39 -10.48 4.34
N LEU A 266 -5.22 -10.60 3.71
CA LEU A 266 -5.08 -11.26 2.40
C LEU A 266 -5.46 -12.74 2.44
N LEU A 267 -5.02 -13.48 3.46
CA LEU A 267 -5.36 -14.89 3.65
C LEU A 267 -6.87 -15.09 3.76
N ILE A 268 -7.60 -14.14 4.35
CA ILE A 268 -9.07 -14.13 4.43
C ILE A 268 -9.69 -13.71 3.09
N SER A 269 -9.12 -12.69 2.44
CA SER A 269 -9.65 -12.07 1.22
C SER A 269 -9.72 -13.05 0.05
N VAL A 270 -8.66 -13.81 -0.20
CA VAL A 270 -8.59 -14.70 -1.36
C VAL A 270 -9.69 -15.77 -1.39
N PRO A 271 -9.89 -16.61 -0.37
CA PRO A 271 -10.98 -17.59 -0.39
C PRO A 271 -12.35 -16.91 -0.45
N LEU A 272 -12.52 -15.77 0.21
CA LEU A 272 -13.78 -15.04 0.25
C LEU A 272 -14.15 -14.45 -1.13
N VAL A 273 -13.23 -13.74 -1.78
CA VAL A 273 -13.41 -13.21 -3.14
C VAL A 273 -13.63 -14.35 -4.14
N THR A 274 -12.88 -15.45 -3.98
CA THR A 274 -13.01 -16.63 -4.84
C THR A 274 -14.40 -17.23 -4.73
N ALA A 275 -14.91 -17.41 -3.50
CA ALA A 275 -16.26 -17.93 -3.25
C ALA A 275 -17.34 -16.99 -3.81
N LEU A 276 -17.27 -15.69 -3.49
CA LEU A 276 -18.24 -14.69 -3.98
C LEU A 276 -18.28 -14.65 -5.51
N THR A 277 -17.11 -14.66 -6.16
CA THR A 277 -17.04 -14.62 -7.62
C THR A 277 -17.53 -15.93 -8.24
N ALA A 278 -17.20 -17.09 -7.66
CA ALA A 278 -17.65 -18.39 -8.16
C ALA A 278 -19.18 -18.57 -8.06
N LEU A 279 -19.80 -18.02 -7.00
CA LEU A 279 -21.25 -18.01 -6.83
C LEU A 279 -21.95 -17.11 -7.86
N ILE A 280 -21.36 -15.96 -8.16
CA ILE A 280 -21.91 -14.98 -9.10
C ILE A 280 -21.68 -15.40 -10.56
N ALA A 281 -20.57 -16.08 -10.86
CA ALA A 281 -20.21 -16.55 -12.19
C ALA A 281 -21.03 -17.79 -12.58
N THR A 282 -22.29 -17.61 -12.95
CA THR A 282 -23.20 -18.68 -13.39
C THR A 282 -22.70 -19.34 -14.69
N PRO A 283 -22.87 -20.66 -14.85
CA PRO A 283 -22.58 -21.35 -16.11
C PRO A 283 -23.38 -20.74 -17.27
N ALA A 284 -22.72 -20.44 -18.39
CA ALA A 284 -23.42 -20.15 -19.63
C ALA A 284 -23.94 -21.48 -20.21
N PRO A 285 -25.18 -21.54 -20.76
CA PRO A 285 -25.68 -22.75 -21.38
C PRO A 285 -24.78 -23.17 -22.54
N ALA A 286 -24.46 -24.46 -22.62
CA ALA A 286 -23.50 -25.08 -23.53
C ALA A 286 -23.91 -25.08 -25.03
N GLY A 287 -24.65 -24.06 -25.49
CA GLY A 287 -25.20 -23.98 -26.85
C GLY A 287 -25.03 -22.63 -27.55
N ALA A 288 -24.28 -21.68 -26.98
CA ALA A 288 -24.03 -20.36 -27.60
C ALA A 288 -22.75 -20.33 -28.47
N LEU A 289 -22.43 -21.43 -29.14
CA LEU A 289 -21.54 -21.39 -30.30
C LEU A 289 -22.41 -21.08 -31.52
N PRO A 290 -22.10 -20.05 -32.34
CA PRO A 290 -22.69 -19.94 -33.66
C PRO A 290 -22.22 -21.15 -34.49
N ALA A 291 -23.03 -22.20 -34.53
CA ALA A 291 -23.04 -23.11 -35.66
C ALA A 291 -23.67 -22.32 -36.81
N ASP A 292 -22.83 -21.69 -37.64
CA ASP A 292 -23.08 -21.41 -39.07
C ASP A 292 -22.06 -20.39 -39.61
N ALA A 293 -20.96 -20.89 -40.18
CA ALA A 293 -20.25 -20.26 -41.30
C ALA A 293 -19.18 -21.21 -41.90
N HIS A 294 -19.54 -22.46 -42.14
CA HIS A 294 -18.87 -23.27 -43.18
C HIS A 294 -19.86 -23.50 -44.32
N HIS A 295 -20.31 -22.41 -44.94
CA HIS A 295 -20.86 -22.50 -46.29
C HIS A 295 -19.71 -22.73 -47.26
N HIS A 296 -19.58 -23.98 -47.67
CA HIS A 296 -18.90 -24.39 -48.88
C HIS A 296 -19.41 -23.56 -50.07
N HIS A 297 -18.58 -22.69 -50.63
CA HIS A 297 -18.77 -22.19 -51.98
C HIS A 297 -18.02 -23.12 -52.93
N HIS A 298 -18.70 -24.17 -53.37
CA HIS A 298 -18.50 -24.73 -54.70
C HIS A 298 -19.52 -24.06 -55.61
N HIS A 299 -19.05 -23.24 -56.55
CA HIS A 299 -19.53 -23.11 -57.93
C HIS A 299 -18.64 -22.10 -58.67
#